data_AF-A0A4U9D3F2-F1
#
_entry.id   AF-A0A4U9D3F2-F1
#
_cell.length_a   1.000
_cell.length_b   1.000
_cell.length_c   1.000
_cell.angle_alpha   90.00
_cell.angle_beta   90.00
_cell.angle_gamma   90.00
#
_symmetry.space_group_name_H-M   'P 1'
#
loop_
_entity.id
_entity.type
_entity.pdbx_description
1 polymer ?
#
loop_
_entity_poly.entity_id
_entity_poly.type
_entity_poly.pdbx_seq_one_letter_code
_entity_poly.pdbx_strand_id
1 'polypeptide(L)'
;MLARLLREKLESVLPLHLGQLAHYAGQLRARVKKQFATVAERRRFWEKLFMNDRLAQSLANEDRQAVADTTEQLLNEPLDHRGEVVLVGAGPGDAGLLTLKGLQQIQQADVVVYDRLVSDDIMNLVRRDADRVFVGKRAGYHCVPQDEINQILLREAQNGRRVVRLKGGDPFIFGRGGEELETLCNAGIPFSVVPGITAASGCSAYSGIPLTHRDFAQGVRLVTGHLKPGRTGLAKPGGRKADAGVLYGLKPGASDQREAYCPRHGGRYAGGYC
;
A
#
# COMPACT_ATOMS: atom_id res chain seq x y z
N MET A 1 -10.05 31.81 -9.42
CA MET A 1 -10.92 30.65 -9.65
C MET A 1 -10.42 29.39 -8.93
N LEU A 2 -9.14 29.01 -9.08
CA LEU A 2 -8.54 27.83 -8.43
C LEU A 2 -8.62 27.86 -6.89
N ALA A 3 -8.26 28.97 -6.24
CA ALA A 3 -8.32 29.10 -4.79
C ALA A 3 -9.74 28.90 -4.22
N ARG A 4 -10.78 29.29 -4.97
CA ARG A 4 -12.19 29.10 -4.58
C ARG A 4 -12.57 27.62 -4.61
N LEU A 5 -12.19 26.90 -5.66
CA LEU A 5 -12.44 25.46 -5.78
C LEU A 5 -11.68 24.65 -4.71
N LEU A 6 -10.44 25.04 -4.41
CA LEU A 6 -9.67 24.43 -3.33
C LEU A 6 -10.32 24.68 -1.97
N ARG A 7 -10.77 25.91 -1.71
CA ARG A 7 -11.47 26.27 -0.47
C ARG A 7 -12.75 25.47 -0.30
N GLU A 8 -13.58 25.38 -1.34
CA GLU A 8 -14.83 24.61 -1.34
C GLU A 8 -14.60 23.11 -1.08
N LYS A 9 -13.54 22.54 -1.67
CA LYS A 9 -13.13 21.14 -1.42
C LYS A 9 -12.58 20.92 -0.01
N LEU A 10 -11.88 21.89 0.56
CA LEU A 10 -11.32 21.78 1.91
C LEU A 10 -12.42 21.97 2.96
N GLU A 11 -13.29 22.96 2.80
CA GLU A 11 -14.40 23.24 3.72
C GLU A 11 -15.42 22.09 3.79
N SER A 12 -15.58 21.29 2.72
CA SER A 12 -16.46 20.11 2.75
C SER A 12 -15.86 18.86 3.39
N VAL A 13 -14.54 18.84 3.63
CA VAL A 13 -13.81 17.68 4.17
C VAL A 13 -13.35 17.91 5.61
N LEU A 14 -13.12 19.17 6.00
CA LEU A 14 -12.67 19.50 7.35
C LEU A 14 -13.85 19.54 8.33
N PRO A 15 -13.73 18.91 9.52
CA PRO A 15 -14.75 19.01 10.55
C PRO A 15 -15.04 20.46 10.95
N LEU A 16 -16.31 20.75 11.24
CA LEU A 16 -16.72 22.01 11.87
C LEU A 16 -15.95 22.15 13.20
N HIS A 17 -15.49 23.37 13.51
CA HIS A 17 -14.76 23.68 14.75
C HIS A 17 -13.35 23.06 14.89
N LEU A 18 -12.74 22.57 13.80
CA LEU A 18 -11.37 22.02 13.82
C LEU A 18 -10.33 22.99 14.45
N GLY A 19 -10.50 24.30 14.28
CA GLY A 19 -9.61 25.31 14.88
C GLY A 19 -9.64 25.30 16.42
N GLN A 20 -10.82 25.12 17.02
CA GLN A 20 -10.97 25.03 18.48
C GLN A 20 -10.36 23.72 19.01
N LEU A 21 -10.60 22.60 18.31
CA LEU A 21 -9.93 21.32 18.59
C LEU A 21 -8.41 21.43 18.51
N ALA A 22 -7.87 22.10 17.49
CA ALA A 22 -6.43 22.29 17.34
C ALA A 22 -5.82 23.14 18.46
N HIS A 23 -6.51 24.20 18.90
CA HIS A 23 -6.10 25.01 20.04
C HIS A 23 -6.13 24.19 21.35
N TYR A 24 -7.21 23.46 21.58
CA TYR A 24 -7.38 22.61 22.76
C TYR A 24 -6.35 21.47 22.81
N ALA A 25 -6.08 20.84 21.66
CA ALA A 25 -5.03 19.83 21.53
C ALA A 25 -3.66 20.37 21.97
N GLY A 26 -3.36 21.64 21.71
CA GLY A 26 -2.15 22.31 22.20
C GLY A 26 -2.00 22.25 23.73
N GLN A 27 -3.09 22.42 24.47
CA GLN A 27 -3.13 22.39 25.93
C GLN A 27 -2.97 20.96 26.48
N LEU A 28 -3.49 19.96 25.76
CA LEU A 28 -3.42 18.55 26.16
C LEU A 28 -2.07 17.87 25.87
N ARG A 29 -1.19 18.46 25.06
CA ARG A 29 0.10 17.86 24.66
C ARG A 29 0.92 17.30 25.82
N ALA A 30 1.04 18.05 26.91
CA ALA A 30 1.84 17.61 28.07
C ALA A 30 1.20 16.42 28.79
N ARG A 31 -0.13 16.42 28.97
CA ARG A 31 -0.87 15.32 29.59
C ARG A 31 -0.79 14.05 28.73
N VAL A 32 -1.03 14.18 27.43
CA VAL A 32 -0.94 13.08 26.45
C VAL A 32 0.46 12.47 26.43
N LYS A 33 1.51 13.30 26.51
CA LYS A 33 2.91 12.83 26.59
C LYS A 33 3.22 12.08 27.89
N LYS A 34 2.57 12.44 29.00
CA LYS A 34 2.72 11.76 30.29
C LYS A 34 1.95 10.44 30.35
N GLN A 35 0.77 10.39 29.73
CA GLN A 35 -0.10 9.21 29.73
C GLN A 35 0.36 8.13 28.74
N PHE A 36 0.75 8.52 27.53
CA PHE A 36 1.11 7.59 26.46
C PHE A 36 2.60 7.65 26.17
N ALA A 37 3.29 6.53 26.42
CA ALA A 37 4.74 6.44 26.33
C ALA A 37 5.23 6.49 24.88
N THR A 38 4.53 5.81 23.97
CA THR A 38 4.97 5.65 22.58
C THR A 38 4.41 6.74 21.67
N VAL A 39 5.10 7.00 20.55
CA VAL A 39 4.62 7.94 19.52
C VAL A 39 3.33 7.42 18.86
N ALA A 40 3.23 6.11 18.66
CA ALA A 40 2.07 5.45 18.05
C ALA A 40 0.80 5.62 18.90
N GLU A 41 0.87 5.39 20.21
CA GLU A 41 -0.25 5.61 21.13
C GLU A 41 -0.70 7.07 21.13
N ARG A 42 0.24 8.02 21.20
CA ARG A 42 -0.07 9.45 21.12
C ARG A 42 -0.78 9.81 19.82
N ARG A 43 -0.31 9.28 18.68
CA ARG A 43 -0.93 9.50 17.37
C ARG A 43 -2.37 8.96 17.33
N ARG A 44 -2.60 7.73 17.80
CA ARG A 44 -3.93 7.11 17.86
C ARG A 44 -4.89 7.90 18.74
N PHE A 45 -4.41 8.39 19.89
CA PHE A 45 -5.18 9.30 20.72
C PHE A 45 -5.56 10.57 19.95
N TRP A 46 -4.61 11.21 19.25
CA TRP A 46 -4.91 12.41 18.46
C TRP A 46 -5.87 12.15 17.32
N GLU A 47 -5.72 11.06 16.57
CA GLU A 47 -6.65 10.67 15.51
C GLU A 47 -8.06 10.49 16.07
N LYS A 48 -8.20 9.79 17.20
CA LYS A 48 -9.48 9.63 17.89
C LYS A 48 -10.07 10.95 18.39
N LEU A 49 -9.23 11.83 18.95
CA LEU A 49 -9.64 13.13 19.44
C LEU A 49 -10.13 14.04 18.30
N PHE A 50 -9.41 14.09 17.18
CA PHE A 50 -9.79 14.93 16.04
C PHE A 50 -11.02 14.43 15.28
N MET A 51 -11.42 13.17 15.49
CA MET A 51 -12.63 12.57 14.93
C MET A 51 -13.78 12.52 15.94
N ASN A 52 -13.62 13.12 17.14
CA ASN A 52 -14.66 13.11 18.16
C ASN A 52 -15.58 14.33 18.04
N ASP A 53 -16.71 14.15 17.36
CA ASP A 53 -17.69 15.21 17.14
C ASP A 53 -18.29 15.76 18.44
N ARG A 54 -18.43 14.92 19.47
CA ARG A 54 -18.95 15.33 20.78
C ARG A 54 -18.03 16.34 21.46
N LEU A 55 -16.72 16.08 21.45
CA LEU A 55 -15.71 17.00 21.98
C LEU A 55 -15.70 18.31 21.17
N ALA A 56 -15.76 18.22 19.84
CA ALA A 56 -15.81 19.40 18.98
C ALA A 56 -17.01 20.29 19.31
N GLN A 57 -18.19 19.68 19.48
CA GLN A 57 -19.42 20.39 19.82
C GLN A 57 -19.37 20.99 21.24
N SER A 58 -18.85 20.25 22.22
CA SER A 58 -18.71 20.77 23.59
C SER A 58 -17.74 21.96 23.67
N LEU A 59 -16.65 21.94 22.88
CA LEU A 59 -15.75 23.08 22.75
C LEU A 59 -16.45 24.28 22.08
N ALA A 60 -17.24 24.05 21.04
CA ALA A 60 -18.00 25.09 20.35
C ALA A 60 -19.06 25.74 21.25
N ASN A 61 -19.66 24.95 22.14
CA ASN A 61 -20.68 25.40 23.09
C ASN A 61 -20.08 25.98 24.40
N GLU A 62 -18.76 26.06 24.52
CA GLU A 62 -18.05 26.50 25.74
C GLU A 62 -18.42 25.70 27.01
N ASP A 63 -18.89 24.45 26.85
CA ASP A 63 -19.30 23.58 27.95
C ASP A 63 -18.07 22.94 28.59
N ARG A 64 -17.49 23.65 29.56
CA ARG A 64 -16.26 23.22 30.26
C ARG A 64 -16.39 21.86 30.93
N GLN A 65 -17.56 21.54 31.46
CA GLN A 65 -17.77 20.27 32.16
C GLN A 65 -17.79 19.12 31.17
N ALA A 66 -18.57 19.23 30.09
CA ALA A 66 -18.61 18.20 29.05
C ALA A 66 -17.27 18.01 28.35
N VAL A 67 -16.50 19.09 28.14
CA VAL A 67 -15.13 19.02 27.60
C VAL A 67 -14.21 18.22 28.54
N ALA A 68 -14.24 18.51 29.84
CA ALA A 68 -13.43 17.80 30.83
C ALA A 68 -13.80 16.32 30.86
N ASP A 69 -15.09 16.00 31.00
CA ASP A 69 -15.58 14.63 31.09
C ASP A 69 -15.25 13.80 29.84
N THR A 70 -15.48 14.37 28.65
CA THR A 70 -15.18 13.71 27.37
C THR A 70 -13.67 13.51 27.20
N THR A 71 -12.86 14.46 27.65
CA THR A 71 -11.40 14.35 27.60
C THR A 71 -10.87 13.25 28.52
N GLU A 72 -11.36 13.18 29.75
CA GLU A 72 -11.00 12.09 30.67
C GLU A 72 -11.47 10.74 30.13
N GLN A 73 -12.66 10.67 29.53
CA GLN A 73 -13.13 9.46 28.89
C GLN A 73 -12.17 9.02 27.78
N LEU A 74 -11.78 9.92 26.87
CA LEU A 74 -10.86 9.61 25.77
C LEU A 74 -9.45 9.23 26.24
N LEU A 75 -8.98 9.79 27.36
CA LEU A 75 -7.68 9.46 27.94
C LEU A 75 -7.66 8.10 28.62
N ASN A 76 -8.80 7.67 29.18
CA ASN A 76 -8.93 6.42 29.93
C ASN A 76 -9.48 5.26 29.09
N GLU A 77 -10.09 5.54 27.94
CA GLU A 77 -10.57 4.50 27.04
C GLU A 77 -9.38 3.69 26.49
N PRO A 78 -9.45 2.34 26.51
CA PRO A 78 -8.38 1.53 25.97
C PRO A 78 -8.15 1.91 24.51
N LEU A 79 -6.96 2.42 24.21
CA LEU A 79 -6.51 2.53 22.83
C LEU A 79 -6.34 1.10 22.34
N ASP A 80 -6.98 0.77 21.21
CA ASP A 80 -6.94 -0.58 20.68
C ASP A 80 -5.48 -1.00 20.47
N HIS A 81 -4.95 -1.86 21.36
CA HIS A 81 -3.51 -2.09 21.46
C HIS A 81 -2.97 -2.87 20.25
N ARG A 82 -3.86 -3.41 19.41
CA ARG A 82 -3.49 -4.14 18.21
C ARG A 82 -3.25 -3.17 17.06
N GLY A 83 -2.13 -3.38 16.39
CA GLY A 83 -1.82 -2.79 15.11
C GLY A 83 -2.70 -3.39 14.03
N GLU A 84 -2.60 -2.82 12.84
CA GLU A 84 -3.21 -3.36 11.64
C GLU A 84 -2.14 -3.53 10.57
N VAL A 85 -2.39 -4.43 9.63
CA VAL A 85 -1.54 -4.59 8.45
C VAL A 85 -2.33 -4.26 7.19
N VAL A 86 -1.79 -3.37 6.37
CA VAL A 86 -2.36 -3.06 5.06
C VAL A 86 -1.41 -3.52 3.96
N LEU A 87 -1.84 -4.49 3.16
CA LEU A 87 -1.11 -4.87 1.94
C LEU A 87 -1.44 -3.87 0.84
N VAL A 88 -0.42 -3.20 0.31
CA VAL A 88 -0.60 -2.16 -0.71
C VAL A 88 0.16 -2.55 -1.97
N GLY A 89 -0.56 -2.61 -3.08
CA GLY A 89 0.03 -2.70 -4.42
C GLY A 89 0.65 -1.38 -4.84
N ALA A 90 1.96 -1.37 -5.01
CA ALA A 90 2.73 -0.20 -5.40
C ALA A 90 2.57 0.15 -6.88
N GLY A 91 2.08 -0.78 -7.71
CA GLY A 91 2.12 -0.62 -9.16
C GLY A 91 3.48 -1.08 -9.74
N PRO A 92 3.67 -0.97 -11.06
CA PRO A 92 4.81 -1.55 -11.76
C PRO A 92 6.12 -0.74 -11.65
N GLY A 93 6.08 0.46 -11.06
CA GLY A 93 7.27 1.30 -10.83
C GLY A 93 6.94 2.79 -10.82
N ASP A 94 6.19 3.29 -11.80
CA ASP A 94 5.80 4.70 -11.86
C ASP A 94 4.92 5.08 -10.67
N ALA A 95 5.33 6.11 -9.92
CA ALA A 95 4.60 6.61 -8.76
C ALA A 95 3.21 7.16 -9.11
N GLY A 96 2.98 7.63 -10.34
CA GLY A 96 1.68 8.04 -10.86
C GLY A 96 0.69 6.89 -11.01
N LEU A 97 1.15 5.63 -11.00
CA LEU A 97 0.30 4.44 -11.02
C LEU A 97 -0.05 3.92 -9.62
N LEU A 98 0.47 4.55 -8.56
CA LEU A 98 0.03 4.27 -7.20
C LEU A 98 -1.41 4.75 -7.02
N THR A 99 -2.27 3.89 -6.46
CA THR A 99 -3.66 4.28 -6.21
C THR A 99 -3.75 5.37 -5.14
N LEU A 100 -4.78 6.22 -5.22
CA LEU A 100 -5.04 7.24 -4.19
C LEU A 100 -5.15 6.63 -2.80
N LYS A 101 -5.81 5.47 -2.68
CA LYS A 101 -5.91 4.74 -1.42
C LYS A 101 -4.52 4.26 -0.98
N GLY A 102 -3.69 3.73 -1.88
CA GLY A 102 -2.32 3.30 -1.58
C GLY A 102 -1.46 4.44 -1.02
N LEU A 103 -1.51 5.62 -1.65
CA LEU A 103 -0.85 6.83 -1.19
C LEU A 103 -1.29 7.23 0.23
N GLN A 104 -2.61 7.22 0.49
CA GLN A 104 -3.14 7.52 1.82
C GLN A 104 -2.62 6.55 2.88
N GLN A 105 -2.53 5.25 2.56
CA GLN A 105 -2.04 4.24 3.51
C GLN A 105 -0.54 4.44 3.84
N ILE A 106 0.32 4.66 2.84
CA ILE A 106 1.77 4.86 3.08
C ILE A 106 2.09 6.17 3.81
N GLN A 107 1.20 7.17 3.74
CA GLN A 107 1.33 8.42 4.50
C GLN A 107 0.89 8.26 5.96
N GLN A 108 0.06 7.28 6.26
CA GLN A 108 -0.45 7.01 7.61
C GLN A 108 0.35 5.93 8.34
N ALA A 109 1.09 5.09 7.60
CA ALA A 109 1.90 3.99 8.12
C ALA A 109 2.89 4.44 9.21
N ASP A 110 3.00 3.65 10.28
CA ASP A 110 4.09 3.76 11.25
C ASP A 110 5.33 3.02 10.78
N VAL A 111 5.12 1.89 10.09
CA VAL A 111 6.17 1.03 9.55
C VAL A 111 5.79 0.63 8.13
N VAL A 112 6.72 0.77 7.19
CA VAL A 112 6.58 0.31 5.81
C VAL A 112 7.55 -0.83 5.56
N VAL A 113 7.01 -2.02 5.33
CA VAL A 113 7.76 -3.22 4.94
C VAL A 113 7.68 -3.37 3.42
N TYR A 114 8.82 -3.25 2.73
CA TYR A 114 8.87 -3.19 1.27
C TYR A 114 9.95 -4.11 0.70
N ASP A 115 9.74 -4.56 -0.54
CA ASP A 115 10.72 -5.37 -1.27
C ASP A 115 11.32 -4.59 -2.45
N ARG A 116 12.24 -5.23 -3.16
CA ARG A 116 13.01 -4.61 -4.25
C ARG A 116 12.17 -4.17 -5.44
N LEU A 117 10.94 -4.66 -5.59
CA LEU A 117 10.10 -4.32 -6.76
C LEU A 117 9.36 -3.00 -6.56
N VAL A 118 9.43 -2.42 -5.36
CA VAL A 118 8.94 -1.07 -5.08
C VAL A 118 10.01 -0.08 -5.52
N SER A 119 9.63 0.90 -6.35
CA SER A 119 10.53 1.93 -6.86
C SER A 119 10.90 2.97 -5.79
N ASP A 120 12.06 3.61 -5.97
CA ASP A 120 12.48 4.71 -5.10
C ASP A 120 11.52 5.90 -5.16
N ASP A 121 10.91 6.18 -6.32
CA ASP A 121 9.91 7.24 -6.49
C ASP A 121 8.70 7.03 -5.57
N ILE A 122 8.23 5.79 -5.41
CA ILE A 122 7.15 5.47 -4.47
C ILE A 122 7.65 5.56 -3.03
N MET A 123 8.88 5.10 -2.74
CA MET A 123 9.47 5.20 -1.40
C MET A 123 9.69 6.65 -0.95
N ASN A 124 9.82 7.60 -1.89
CA ASN A 124 9.88 9.03 -1.61
C ASN A 124 8.54 9.62 -1.16
N LEU A 125 7.42 8.95 -1.46
CA LEU A 125 6.07 9.35 -1.02
C LEU A 125 5.71 8.82 0.37
N VAL A 126 6.48 7.86 0.88
CA VAL A 126 6.29 7.31 2.24
C VAL A 126 6.52 8.40 3.27
N ARG A 127 5.70 8.41 4.33
CA ARG A 127 5.84 9.30 5.49
C ARG A 127 7.30 9.35 5.96
N ARG A 128 7.83 10.56 6.18
CA ARG A 128 9.25 10.76 6.56
C ARG A 128 9.59 10.07 7.89
N ASP A 129 8.66 10.09 8.84
CA ASP A 129 8.83 9.52 10.18
C ASP A 129 8.30 8.08 10.29
N ALA A 130 8.11 7.38 9.18
CA ALA A 130 7.78 5.95 9.20
C ALA A 130 9.07 5.13 9.16
N ASP A 131 9.13 4.09 9.99
CA ASP A 131 10.22 3.11 9.94
C ASP A 131 10.14 2.34 8.62
N ARG A 132 11.29 2.10 7.98
CA ARG A 132 11.37 1.43 6.68
C ARG A 132 12.11 0.11 6.83
N VAL A 133 11.42 -0.99 6.54
CA VAL A 133 11.98 -2.34 6.64
C VAL A 133 12.08 -2.96 5.25
N PHE A 134 13.31 -3.10 4.75
CA PHE A 134 13.57 -3.71 3.46
C PHE A 134 13.68 -5.24 3.58
N VAL A 135 12.83 -5.98 2.86
CA VAL A 135 12.78 -7.46 2.86
C VAL A 135 13.19 -8.09 1.53
N GLY A 136 13.71 -7.31 0.57
CA GLY A 136 14.20 -7.81 -0.70
C GLY A 136 15.62 -8.40 -0.63
N LYS A 137 16.03 -9.23 -1.59
CA LYS A 137 17.44 -9.66 -1.72
C LYS A 137 18.31 -8.45 -2.11
N ARG A 138 19.37 -8.16 -1.36
CA ARG A 138 20.54 -7.41 -1.87
C ARG A 138 21.51 -8.41 -2.51
N ALA A 139 22.20 -8.01 -3.58
CA ALA A 139 23.26 -8.83 -4.16
C ALA A 139 24.28 -9.17 -3.05
N GLY A 140 24.49 -10.46 -2.78
CA GLY A 140 25.38 -10.96 -1.72
C GLY A 140 24.73 -11.32 -0.37
N TYR A 141 23.44 -11.06 -0.16
CA TYR A 141 22.74 -11.42 1.08
C TYR A 141 21.74 -12.58 0.88
N HIS A 142 21.70 -13.49 1.86
CA HIS A 142 20.73 -14.59 1.92
C HIS A 142 19.29 -14.07 1.83
N CYS A 143 18.44 -14.79 1.11
CA CYS A 143 17.03 -14.44 0.96
C CYS A 143 16.35 -14.43 2.33
N VAL A 144 15.71 -13.33 2.72
CA VAL A 144 14.76 -13.33 3.85
C VAL A 144 13.68 -14.36 3.48
N PRO A 145 13.54 -15.46 4.25
CA PRO A 145 12.49 -16.45 4.00
C PRO A 145 11.12 -15.78 4.13
N GLN A 146 10.13 -16.28 3.40
CA GLN A 146 8.77 -15.71 3.47
C GLN A 146 8.23 -15.72 4.89
N ASP A 147 8.51 -16.78 5.65
CA ASP A 147 8.07 -16.90 7.03
C ASP A 147 8.63 -15.78 7.90
N GLU A 148 9.86 -15.34 7.66
CA GLU A 148 10.47 -14.22 8.39
C GLU A 148 9.77 -12.90 8.05
N ILE A 149 9.39 -12.67 6.78
CA ILE A 149 8.57 -11.51 6.39
C ILE A 149 7.23 -11.54 7.12
N ASN A 150 6.58 -12.70 7.16
CA ASN A 150 5.29 -12.86 7.85
C ASN A 150 5.43 -12.57 9.35
N GLN A 151 6.53 -13.02 9.98
CA GLN A 151 6.83 -12.75 11.39
C GLN A 151 7.14 -11.27 11.66
N ILE A 152 7.80 -10.58 10.73
CA ILE A 152 7.99 -9.12 10.83
C ILE A 152 6.62 -8.44 10.84
N LEU A 153 5.76 -8.70 9.85
CA LEU A 153 4.43 -8.08 9.79
C LEU A 153 3.61 -8.35 11.06
N LEU A 154 3.63 -9.60 11.54
CA LEU A 154 2.93 -10.01 12.74
C LEU A 154 3.46 -9.27 13.99
N ARG A 155 4.78 -9.28 14.21
CA ARG A 155 5.42 -8.64 15.37
C ARG A 155 5.17 -7.14 15.39
N GLU A 156 5.32 -6.49 14.24
CA GLU A 156 5.15 -5.04 14.11
C GLU A 156 3.70 -4.64 14.44
N ALA A 157 2.72 -5.41 13.95
CA ALA A 157 1.31 -5.20 14.27
C ALA A 157 0.95 -5.56 15.73
N GLN A 158 1.51 -6.63 16.29
CA GLN A 158 1.33 -6.97 17.71
C GLN A 158 1.86 -5.88 18.65
N ASN A 159 2.87 -5.12 18.23
CA ASN A 159 3.37 -3.95 18.93
C ASN A 159 2.47 -2.70 18.78
N GLY A 160 1.25 -2.85 18.26
CA GLY A 160 0.32 -1.74 18.12
C GLY A 160 0.64 -0.75 17.00
N ARG A 161 1.45 -1.14 16.01
CA ARG A 161 1.83 -0.24 14.91
C ARG A 161 0.94 -0.43 13.70
N ARG A 162 0.72 0.65 12.95
CA ARG A 162 0.10 0.59 11.63
C ARG A 162 1.13 0.20 10.60
N VAL A 163 1.07 -1.05 10.14
CA VAL A 163 2.05 -1.64 9.25
C VAL A 163 1.53 -1.60 7.82
N VAL A 164 2.33 -1.08 6.89
CA VAL A 164 2.04 -1.19 5.46
C VAL A 164 3.04 -2.16 4.83
N ARG A 165 2.53 -3.26 4.27
CA ARG A 165 3.30 -4.17 3.41
C ARG A 165 3.19 -3.69 1.96
N LEU A 166 4.19 -2.95 1.50
CA LEU A 166 4.23 -2.38 0.16
C LEU A 166 4.85 -3.39 -0.82
N LYS A 167 4.10 -3.77 -1.85
CA LYS A 167 4.46 -4.86 -2.78
C LYS A 167 4.46 -4.33 -4.20
N GLY A 168 5.48 -4.67 -5.00
CA GLY A 168 5.50 -4.31 -6.42
C GLY A 168 4.33 -4.92 -7.19
N GLY A 169 3.74 -4.15 -8.09
CA GLY A 169 2.55 -4.55 -8.86
C GLY A 169 1.30 -4.63 -8.01
N ASP A 170 0.63 -5.79 -8.06
CA ASP A 170 -0.58 -6.10 -7.28
C ASP A 170 -0.27 -7.16 -6.20
N PRO A 171 -0.79 -7.03 -4.95
CA PRO A 171 -0.49 -7.95 -3.87
C PRO A 171 -0.84 -9.41 -4.13
N PHE A 172 -1.86 -9.68 -4.96
CA PHE A 172 -2.42 -11.01 -5.19
C PHE A 172 -2.09 -11.61 -6.57
N ILE A 173 -1.49 -10.85 -7.47
CA ILE A 173 -0.99 -11.38 -8.74
C ILE A 173 0.49 -11.74 -8.60
N PHE A 174 0.76 -13.03 -8.35
CA PHE A 174 2.11 -13.58 -8.11
C PHE A 174 2.90 -12.91 -6.96
N GLY A 175 2.23 -12.11 -6.12
CA GLY A 175 2.86 -11.36 -5.03
C GLY A 175 2.96 -12.11 -3.71
N ARG A 176 2.39 -13.32 -3.58
CA ARG A 176 2.32 -14.09 -2.33
C ARG A 176 1.55 -13.39 -1.19
N GLY A 177 0.73 -12.38 -1.50
CA GLY A 177 -0.03 -11.66 -0.47
C GLY A 177 -0.97 -12.55 0.34
N GLY A 178 -1.49 -13.62 -0.25
CA GLY A 178 -2.34 -14.59 0.48
C GLY A 178 -1.62 -15.29 1.63
N GLU A 179 -0.36 -15.70 1.45
CA GLU A 179 0.45 -16.36 2.49
C GLU A 179 0.73 -15.40 3.67
N GLU A 180 0.98 -14.13 3.36
CA GLU A 180 1.20 -13.07 4.36
C GLU A 180 -0.09 -12.86 5.19
N LEU A 181 -1.26 -12.77 4.54
CA LEU A 181 -2.54 -12.56 5.21
C LEU A 181 -3.03 -13.76 6.02
N GLU A 182 -2.76 -14.99 5.56
CA GLU A 182 -3.11 -16.20 6.30
C GLU A 182 -2.45 -16.20 7.69
N THR A 183 -1.18 -15.80 7.76
CA THR A 183 -0.45 -15.68 9.03
C THR A 183 -1.11 -14.66 9.97
N LEU A 184 -1.54 -13.52 9.43
CA LEU A 184 -2.19 -12.45 10.20
C LEU A 184 -3.59 -12.84 10.67
N CYS A 185 -4.34 -13.54 9.81
CA CYS A 185 -5.66 -14.07 10.13
C CYS A 185 -5.59 -15.05 11.30
N ASN A 186 -4.65 -16.00 11.25
CA ASN A 186 -4.43 -16.99 12.32
C ASN A 186 -4.05 -16.34 13.66
N ALA A 187 -3.43 -15.16 13.64
CA ALA A 187 -3.05 -14.40 14.82
C ALA A 187 -4.11 -13.37 15.28
N GLY A 188 -5.25 -13.26 14.56
CA GLY A 188 -6.29 -12.29 14.88
C GLY A 188 -5.84 -10.83 14.75
N ILE A 189 -4.96 -10.54 13.79
CA ILE A 189 -4.52 -9.19 13.46
C ILE A 189 -5.44 -8.61 12.38
N PRO A 190 -6.03 -7.42 12.59
CA PRO A 190 -6.78 -6.72 11.56
C PRO A 190 -5.94 -6.46 10.32
N PHE A 191 -6.48 -6.77 9.14
CA PHE A 191 -5.80 -6.48 7.89
C PHE A 191 -6.75 -6.01 6.79
N SER A 192 -6.18 -5.28 5.84
CA SER A 192 -6.87 -4.92 4.60
C SER A 192 -5.94 -4.95 3.40
N VAL A 193 -6.51 -4.92 2.21
CA VAL A 193 -5.77 -4.96 0.95
C VAL A 193 -6.15 -3.77 0.09
N VAL A 194 -5.15 -3.10 -0.45
CA VAL A 194 -5.29 -2.10 -1.49
C VAL A 194 -4.70 -2.68 -2.77
N PRO A 195 -5.52 -2.94 -3.81
CA PRO A 195 -5.02 -3.48 -5.06
C PRO A 195 -4.10 -2.47 -5.75
N GLY A 196 -3.22 -2.99 -6.62
CA GLY A 196 -2.29 -2.19 -7.40
C GLY A 196 -2.40 -2.48 -8.89
N ILE A 197 -1.85 -1.58 -9.71
CA ILE A 197 -1.70 -1.85 -11.14
C ILE A 197 -0.66 -2.96 -11.33
N THR A 198 -1.10 -4.12 -11.80
CA THR A 198 -0.18 -5.23 -12.05
C THR A 198 0.75 -4.94 -13.24
N ALA A 199 1.92 -5.59 -13.29
CA ALA A 199 2.92 -5.32 -14.32
C ALA A 199 2.38 -5.59 -15.74
N ALA A 200 1.50 -6.58 -15.90
CA ALA A 200 0.86 -6.90 -17.17
C ALA A 200 0.10 -5.70 -17.74
N SER A 201 -0.75 -5.06 -16.91
CA SER A 201 -1.53 -3.90 -17.32
C SER A 201 -0.63 -2.68 -17.57
N GLY A 202 0.34 -2.44 -16.67
CA GLY A 202 1.29 -1.34 -16.82
C GLY A 202 2.14 -1.46 -18.07
N CYS A 203 2.83 -2.59 -18.26
CA CYS A 203 3.67 -2.83 -19.42
C CYS A 203 2.86 -2.79 -20.72
N SER A 204 1.63 -3.33 -20.72
CA SER A 204 0.75 -3.28 -21.90
C SER A 204 0.50 -1.85 -22.35
N ALA A 205 0.06 -0.98 -21.43
CA ALA A 205 -0.21 0.41 -21.74
C ALA A 205 1.06 1.17 -22.16
N TYR A 206 2.16 1.02 -21.42
CA TYR A 206 3.40 1.78 -21.65
C TYR A 206 4.19 1.29 -22.87
N SER A 207 3.96 0.06 -23.35
CA SER A 207 4.57 -0.47 -24.58
C SER A 207 3.70 -0.30 -25.82
N GLY A 208 2.46 0.20 -25.68
CA GLY A 208 1.50 0.27 -26.78
C GLY A 208 1.00 -1.09 -27.27
N ILE A 209 1.13 -2.14 -26.46
CA ILE A 209 0.70 -3.51 -26.81
C ILE A 209 -0.52 -3.85 -25.95
N PRO A 210 -1.76 -3.71 -26.45
CA PRO A 210 -2.95 -3.99 -25.66
C PRO A 210 -3.05 -5.48 -25.32
N LEU A 211 -3.43 -5.81 -24.08
CA LEU A 211 -3.59 -7.22 -23.64
C LEU A 211 -4.67 -7.97 -24.42
N THR A 212 -5.68 -7.24 -24.90
CA THR A 212 -6.72 -7.79 -25.76
C THR A 212 -6.99 -6.86 -26.93
N HIS A 213 -7.43 -7.45 -28.02
CA HIS A 213 -7.98 -6.73 -29.15
C HIS A 213 -9.04 -7.63 -29.78
N ARG A 214 -10.15 -7.04 -30.23
CA ARG A 214 -11.37 -7.76 -30.65
C ARG A 214 -11.08 -8.92 -31.61
N ASP A 215 -10.21 -8.68 -32.57
CA ASP A 215 -9.86 -9.66 -33.62
C ASP A 215 -8.70 -10.59 -33.25
N PHE A 216 -7.95 -10.29 -32.18
CA PHE A 216 -6.70 -11.00 -31.86
C PHE A 216 -6.77 -11.86 -30.60
N ALA A 217 -7.50 -11.47 -29.56
CA ALA A 217 -7.54 -12.22 -28.30
C ALA A 217 -8.88 -12.06 -27.57
N GLN A 218 -9.49 -13.20 -27.22
CA GLN A 218 -10.73 -13.27 -26.42
C GLN A 218 -10.44 -13.46 -24.93
N GLY A 219 -9.20 -13.76 -24.57
CA GLY A 219 -8.77 -13.99 -23.19
C GLY A 219 -7.32 -13.58 -22.96
N VAL A 220 -7.00 -13.36 -21.69
CA VAL A 220 -5.64 -13.05 -21.21
C VAL A 220 -5.24 -14.10 -20.19
N ARG A 221 -4.03 -14.64 -20.35
CA ARG A 221 -3.44 -15.56 -19.38
C ARG A 221 -2.17 -14.96 -18.79
N LEU A 222 -2.16 -14.79 -17.47
CA LEU A 222 -0.98 -14.40 -16.71
C LEU A 222 -0.31 -15.68 -16.19
N VAL A 223 0.99 -15.87 -16.50
CA VAL A 223 1.73 -17.09 -16.12
C VAL A 223 3.06 -16.70 -15.48
N THR A 224 3.43 -17.40 -14.40
CA THR A 224 4.77 -17.28 -13.80
C THR A 224 5.78 -18.15 -14.57
N GLY A 225 6.92 -17.57 -14.94
CA GLY A 225 8.04 -18.31 -15.53
C GLY A 225 8.90 -19.05 -14.50
N HIS A 226 8.71 -18.78 -13.20
CA HIS A 226 9.42 -19.44 -12.11
C HIS A 226 8.47 -20.29 -11.29
N LEU A 227 8.77 -21.58 -11.19
CA LEU A 227 8.04 -22.54 -10.37
C LEU A 227 8.69 -22.66 -8.99
N LYS A 228 7.88 -22.95 -7.96
CA LYS A 228 8.39 -23.40 -6.66
C LYS A 228 9.23 -24.67 -6.89
N PRO A 229 10.45 -24.79 -6.33
CA PRO A 229 11.25 -26.01 -6.44
C PRO A 229 10.39 -27.21 -6.02
N GLY A 230 10.29 -28.23 -6.88
CA GLY A 230 9.51 -29.45 -6.62
C GLY A 230 8.13 -29.55 -7.28
N ARG A 231 7.63 -28.50 -7.98
CA ARG A 231 6.48 -28.65 -8.89
C ARG A 231 6.96 -28.78 -10.34
N THR A 232 6.97 -30.00 -10.87
CA THR A 232 7.12 -30.27 -12.31
C THR A 232 5.76 -30.22 -12.99
N GLY A 233 5.46 -29.13 -13.69
CA GLY A 233 4.26 -29.05 -14.53
C GLY A 233 3.79 -27.62 -14.76
N LEU A 234 4.32 -26.97 -15.80
CA LEU A 234 3.46 -26.08 -16.57
C LEU A 234 2.42 -26.99 -17.23
N ALA A 235 1.16 -26.88 -16.85
CA ALA A 235 0.10 -27.54 -17.59
C ALA A 235 0.27 -27.15 -19.06
N LYS A 236 0.58 -28.13 -19.93
CA LYS A 236 0.69 -27.88 -21.36
C LYS A 236 -0.64 -27.25 -21.79
N PRO A 237 -0.62 -26.10 -22.51
CA PRO A 237 -1.85 -25.44 -22.91
C PRO A 237 -2.64 -26.40 -23.80
N GLY A 238 -3.74 -26.93 -23.27
CA GLY A 238 -4.75 -27.63 -24.06
C GLY A 238 -5.39 -26.61 -24.99
N GLY A 239 -5.21 -26.80 -26.30
CA GLY A 239 -5.54 -25.80 -27.30
C GLY A 239 -7.03 -25.43 -27.37
N ARG A 240 -7.28 -24.14 -27.59
CA ARG A 240 -8.10 -23.58 -28.69
C ARG A 240 -7.75 -22.09 -28.83
N LYS A 241 -8.07 -21.51 -29.99
CA LYS A 241 -7.56 -20.24 -30.54
C LYS A 241 -7.52 -19.05 -29.53
N ALA A 242 -6.42 -18.28 -29.61
CA ALA A 242 -6.29 -16.85 -29.23
C ALA A 242 -6.28 -16.44 -27.74
N ASP A 243 -5.29 -16.93 -26.97
CA ASP A 243 -4.96 -16.39 -25.64
C ASP A 243 -3.71 -15.50 -25.71
N ALA A 244 -3.80 -14.24 -25.25
CA ALA A 244 -2.62 -13.41 -25.04
C ALA A 244 -1.90 -13.86 -23.75
N GLY A 245 -0.64 -14.29 -23.88
CA GLY A 245 0.18 -14.73 -22.75
C GLY A 245 1.10 -13.62 -22.27
N VAL A 246 0.94 -13.18 -21.01
CA VAL A 246 1.93 -12.32 -20.35
C VAL A 246 2.76 -13.18 -19.42
N LEU A 247 4.05 -13.29 -19.72
CA LEU A 247 4.99 -14.09 -18.96
C LEU A 247 5.70 -13.20 -17.93
N TYR A 248 5.49 -13.48 -16.65
CA TYR A 248 6.19 -12.80 -15.56
C TYR A 248 7.55 -13.45 -15.33
N GLY A 249 8.63 -12.69 -15.51
CA GLY A 249 10.00 -13.11 -15.21
C GLY A 249 10.80 -11.99 -14.56
N LEU A 250 11.32 -12.22 -13.36
CA LEU A 250 12.36 -11.39 -12.76
C LEU A 250 13.71 -11.90 -13.28
N LYS A 251 14.34 -11.21 -14.23
CA LYS A 251 15.74 -11.49 -14.60
C LYS A 251 16.69 -10.68 -13.70
N PRO A 252 17.64 -11.31 -12.99
CA PRO A 252 18.84 -10.63 -12.53
C PRO A 252 19.86 -10.63 -13.68
N GLY A 253 20.26 -9.44 -14.12
CA GLY A 253 21.42 -9.22 -14.99
C GLY A 253 21.31 -9.82 -16.40
N ALA A 254 20.89 -9.01 -17.37
CA ALA A 254 21.30 -9.19 -18.76
C ALA A 254 21.24 -7.85 -19.49
N SER A 255 22.38 -7.50 -20.08
CA SER A 255 22.65 -6.36 -20.93
C SER A 255 21.65 -6.18 -22.07
N ASP A 256 21.44 -4.91 -22.42
CA ASP A 256 20.71 -4.42 -23.58
C ASP A 256 20.94 -5.27 -24.84
N GLN A 257 19.87 -5.85 -25.37
CA GLN A 257 19.67 -6.09 -26.81
C GLN A 257 18.18 -6.37 -27.02
N ARG A 258 17.49 -5.35 -27.53
CA ARG A 258 16.06 -5.39 -27.90
C ARG A 258 15.94 -5.86 -29.34
N GLU A 259 15.47 -7.07 -29.57
CA GLU A 259 14.85 -7.46 -30.85
C GLU A 259 13.63 -8.34 -30.59
N ALA A 260 12.49 -7.95 -31.17
CA ALA A 260 11.25 -8.71 -31.13
C ALA A 260 10.99 -9.32 -32.53
N TYR A 261 10.69 -10.62 -32.57
CA TYR A 261 10.38 -11.36 -33.78
C TYR A 261 8.86 -11.62 -33.89
N CYS A 262 8.24 -11.17 -34.98
CA CYS A 262 6.84 -11.44 -35.32
C CYS A 262 6.76 -12.51 -36.42
N PRO A 263 6.13 -13.69 -36.21
CA PRO A 263 6.23 -14.81 -37.16
C PRO A 263 5.37 -14.70 -38.43
N ARG A 264 4.57 -13.63 -38.63
CA ARG A 264 3.60 -13.56 -39.76
C ARG A 264 3.77 -12.41 -40.73
N HIS A 265 4.55 -11.39 -40.40
CA HIS A 265 4.90 -10.32 -41.33
C HIS A 265 6.38 -10.03 -41.13
N GLY A 266 7.21 -10.36 -42.12
CA GLY A 266 8.67 -10.16 -42.08
C GLY A 266 9.07 -8.67 -42.13
N GLY A 267 8.60 -7.86 -41.18
CA GLY A 267 8.87 -6.42 -41.11
C GLY A 267 9.03 -5.93 -39.67
N ARG A 268 10.08 -5.15 -39.44
CA ARG A 268 10.41 -4.50 -38.17
C ARG A 268 9.51 -3.29 -37.97
N TYR A 269 8.75 -3.21 -36.87
CA TYR A 269 8.06 -1.97 -36.48
C TYR A 269 9.01 -1.07 -35.70
N ALA A 270 9.44 0.04 -36.32
CA ALA A 270 10.06 1.16 -35.62
C ALA A 270 8.94 2.09 -35.14
N GLY A 271 8.71 2.14 -33.83
CA GLY A 271 7.75 3.06 -33.22
C GLY A 271 8.34 4.47 -33.13
N GLY A 272 7.87 5.37 -33.99
CA GLY A 272 7.99 6.83 -33.81
C GLY A 272 6.80 7.36 -33.02
N TYR A 273 7.08 8.21 -32.04
CA TYR A 273 6.08 8.88 -31.20
C TYR A 273 5.24 9.90 -32.00
N CYS A 274 3.94 9.93 -31.71
CA CYS A 274 3.06 11.11 -31.75
C CYS A 274 2.16 11.08 -30.51
#